data_AF-A0A2H0YYC4-F1
#
_entry.id   AF-A0A2H0YYC4-F1
#
_cell.length_a   1.000
_cell.length_b   1.000
_cell.length_c   1.000
_cell.angle_alpha   90.00
_cell.angle_beta   90.00
_cell.angle_gamma   90.00
#
_symmetry.space_group_name_H-M   'P 1'
#
loop_
_entity.id
_entity.type
_entity.pdbx_description
1 polymer ?
#
loop_
_entity_poly.entity_id
_entity_poly.type
_entity_poly.pdbx_seq_one_letter_code
_entity_poly.pdbx_strand_id
1 'polypeptide(L)'
;MFEMTFLLYSVLRLIKCLLWITFRFIFGILVYYDLVITKRQKQVLDFVASYESQKGFAPSLKEMKRHFRLSSESTIHEHIEALKEKGYLQKHKNQPRGIGILQLDELIRIPLLGRIAAGYPIETIEIPNEYITLPKHEIANSGNHYALKVFGDSMIDEGIYDGDTVVIKRQEYADDGQTVVAIIDSNEATLKKLYREKDRVRLQPANPSLFPIYREEVEIRGVVVKIIRNLETNEDAGLSLEENPRRTFLKRNLDLNRIYNVDCLEFMRDIKDNSIDLIFADPPYNLSKSNFKMKFTKSGGSDLNTNKGSWDSFSKDDFEDFTKKWLTEAFRILKETGSFWVAGTYHNIYLTGYLMERIGFEILNEVLWHKTDATPNLSCTRFVADHENFLWARKSKKNIFNYEDMKKINGGKQMRSIWPKGKTTGGKRFHPTQKPEWLLERVILSTSKKGGIVFDPFLGSGTTAVVAKKLKRNYIGTELDKNYFELAQSRIKNTAV
;
A
#
# COMPACT_ATOMS: atom_id res chain seq x y z
N MET A 1 -18.58 -21.24 -42.76
CA MET A 1 -19.05 -20.70 -41.46
C MET A 1 -17.99 -19.83 -40.75
N PHE A 2 -16.68 -20.07 -40.93
CA PHE A 2 -15.60 -19.28 -40.30
C PHE A 2 -15.29 -17.92 -40.97
N GLU A 3 -15.50 -17.78 -42.29
CA GLU A 3 -15.22 -16.51 -42.98
C GLU A 3 -16.24 -15.40 -42.67
N MET A 4 -17.50 -15.77 -42.45
CA MET A 4 -18.58 -14.80 -42.20
C MET A 4 -18.45 -14.11 -40.83
N THR A 5 -17.90 -14.82 -39.83
CA THR A 5 -17.61 -14.28 -38.50
C THR A 5 -16.45 -13.29 -38.48
N PHE A 6 -15.45 -13.48 -39.36
CA PHE A 6 -14.30 -12.58 -39.45
C PHE A 6 -14.66 -11.24 -40.09
N LEU A 7 -15.55 -11.28 -41.09
CA LEU A 7 -16.08 -10.08 -41.75
C LEU A 7 -16.91 -9.24 -40.77
N LEU A 8 -17.80 -9.88 -40.00
CA LEU A 8 -18.66 -9.20 -39.03
C LEU A 8 -17.84 -8.53 -37.91
N TYR A 9 -16.77 -9.19 -37.45
CA TYR A 9 -15.88 -8.67 -36.41
C TYR A 9 -15.07 -7.46 -36.91
N SER A 10 -14.65 -7.49 -38.17
CA SER A 10 -13.91 -6.39 -38.81
C SER A 10 -14.79 -5.15 -39.00
N VAL A 11 -16.06 -5.35 -39.40
CA VAL A 11 -17.04 -4.25 -39.56
C VAL A 11 -17.40 -3.63 -38.20
N LEU A 12 -17.62 -4.43 -37.15
CA LEU A 12 -17.88 -3.91 -35.80
C LEU A 12 -16.69 -3.12 -35.22
N ARG A 13 -15.46 -3.51 -35.55
CA ARG A 13 -14.24 -2.80 -35.15
C ARG A 13 -14.12 -1.45 -35.85
N LEU A 14 -14.48 -1.37 -37.13
CA LEU A 14 -14.55 -0.12 -37.90
C LEU A 14 -15.62 0.83 -37.37
N ILE A 15 -16.81 0.32 -37.04
CA ILE A 15 -17.90 1.13 -36.46
C ILE A 15 -17.53 1.68 -35.08
N LYS A 16 -16.91 0.87 -34.22
CA LYS A 16 -16.39 1.34 -32.92
C LYS A 16 -15.29 2.38 -33.09
N CYS A 17 -14.43 2.23 -34.09
CA CYS A 17 -13.38 3.21 -34.40
C CYS A 17 -13.98 4.54 -34.87
N LEU A 18 -15.00 4.50 -35.74
CA LEU A 18 -15.70 5.72 -36.19
C LEU A 18 -16.44 6.42 -35.05
N LEU A 19 -17.18 5.68 -34.21
CA LEU A 19 -17.88 6.22 -33.04
C LEU A 19 -16.92 6.82 -32.01
N TRP A 20 -15.71 6.26 -31.88
CA TRP A 20 -14.68 6.78 -31.00
C TRP A 20 -14.01 8.03 -31.56
N ILE A 21 -13.77 8.10 -32.87
CA ILE A 21 -13.26 9.30 -33.55
C ILE A 21 -14.25 10.46 -33.44
N THR A 22 -15.56 10.21 -33.63
CA THR A 22 -16.59 11.26 -33.49
C THR A 22 -16.73 11.72 -32.04
N PHE A 23 -16.67 10.81 -31.06
CA PHE A 23 -16.67 11.17 -29.64
C PHE A 23 -15.44 12.00 -29.25
N ARG A 24 -14.26 11.66 -29.77
CA ARG A 24 -13.00 12.38 -29.54
C ARG A 24 -13.00 13.76 -30.19
N PHE A 25 -13.65 13.91 -31.34
CA PHE A 25 -13.84 15.21 -32.00
C PHE A 25 -14.80 16.11 -31.21
N ILE A 26 -15.93 15.56 -30.74
CA ILE A 26 -16.93 16.30 -29.96
C ILE A 26 -16.39 16.70 -28.57
N PHE A 27 -15.68 15.79 -27.88
CA PHE A 27 -15.08 16.07 -26.57
C PHE A 27 -13.89 17.03 -26.66
N GLY A 28 -13.08 16.91 -27.73
CA GLY A 28 -12.03 17.88 -28.05
C GLY A 28 -12.58 19.28 -28.34
N ILE A 29 -13.73 19.39 -29.04
CA ILE A 29 -14.42 20.65 -29.27
C ILE A 29 -14.96 21.24 -27.96
N LEU A 30 -15.56 20.43 -27.09
CA LEU A 30 -16.10 20.88 -25.80
C LEU A 30 -15.03 21.45 -24.86
N VAL A 31 -13.87 20.78 -24.74
CA VAL A 31 -12.73 21.29 -23.95
C VAL A 31 -12.08 22.51 -24.61
N TYR A 32 -12.08 22.59 -25.94
CA TYR A 32 -11.58 23.77 -26.66
C TYR A 32 -12.46 25.00 -26.39
N TYR A 33 -13.78 24.83 -26.31
CA TYR A 33 -14.73 25.94 -26.10
C TYR A 33 -14.55 26.66 -24.76
N ASP A 34 -14.13 25.98 -23.69
CA ASP A 34 -13.87 26.60 -22.38
C ASP A 34 -12.59 27.45 -22.35
N LEU A 35 -11.64 27.22 -23.27
CA LEU A 35 -10.40 27.98 -23.42
C LEU A 35 -10.49 29.11 -24.47
N VAL A 36 -11.61 29.22 -25.21
CA VAL A 36 -11.75 30.28 -26.21
C VAL A 36 -11.93 31.63 -25.52
N ILE A 37 -10.92 32.50 -25.66
CA ILE A 37 -11.04 33.92 -25.32
C ILE A 37 -11.63 34.70 -26.49
N THR A 38 -12.48 35.68 -26.20
CA THR A 38 -13.07 36.53 -27.24
C THR A 38 -12.02 37.37 -27.95
N LYS A 39 -12.30 37.84 -29.17
CA LYS A 39 -11.42 38.77 -29.90
C LYS A 39 -11.02 39.98 -29.06
N ARG A 40 -11.93 40.47 -28.21
CA ARG A 40 -11.69 41.61 -27.31
C ARG A 40 -10.80 41.24 -26.14
N GLN A 41 -11.01 40.08 -25.52
CA GLN A 41 -10.13 39.55 -24.46
C GLN A 41 -8.72 39.30 -24.97
N LYS A 42 -8.56 38.76 -26.18
CA LYS A 42 -7.24 38.61 -26.81
C LYS A 42 -6.54 39.95 -27.02
N GLN A 43 -7.24 40.96 -27.53
CA GLN A 43 -6.69 42.32 -27.67
C GLN A 43 -6.21 42.89 -26.34
N VAL A 44 -6.98 42.70 -25.26
CA VAL A 44 -6.60 43.14 -23.92
C VAL A 44 -5.35 42.40 -23.44
N LEU A 45 -5.29 41.08 -23.63
CA LEU A 45 -4.13 40.26 -23.27
C LEU A 45 -2.86 40.69 -24.04
N ASP A 46 -2.96 40.88 -25.35
CA ASP A 46 -1.86 41.33 -26.21
C ASP A 46 -1.36 42.73 -25.83
N PHE A 47 -2.28 43.62 -25.42
CA PHE A 47 -1.91 44.95 -24.94
C PHE A 47 -1.18 44.91 -23.60
N VAL A 48 -1.65 44.08 -22.65
CA VAL A 48 -0.94 43.88 -21.37
C VAL A 48 0.46 43.34 -21.63
N ALA A 49 0.61 42.35 -22.54
CA ALA A 49 1.90 41.75 -22.90
C ALA A 49 2.89 42.76 -23.47
N SER A 50 2.44 43.53 -24.46
CA SER A 50 3.27 44.52 -25.14
C SER A 50 3.63 45.69 -24.23
N TYR A 51 2.72 46.10 -23.34
CA TYR A 51 2.97 47.18 -22.40
C TYR A 51 3.99 46.77 -21.33
N GLU A 52 3.85 45.57 -20.78
CA GLU A 52 4.79 45.01 -19.80
C GLU A 52 6.19 44.85 -20.41
N SER A 53 6.28 44.31 -21.63
CA SER A 53 7.55 44.18 -22.37
C SER A 53 8.25 45.52 -22.62
N GLN A 54 7.51 46.60 -22.86
CA GLN A 54 8.09 47.93 -23.16
C GLN A 54 8.39 48.77 -21.93
N LYS A 55 7.61 48.63 -20.85
CA LYS A 55 7.67 49.51 -19.67
C LYS A 55 8.19 48.82 -18.42
N GLY A 56 8.31 47.49 -18.43
CA GLY A 56 8.76 46.69 -17.29
C GLY A 56 7.72 46.54 -16.17
N PHE A 57 6.47 46.94 -16.41
CA PHE A 57 5.36 46.79 -15.47
C PHE A 57 4.01 46.76 -16.20
N ALA A 58 2.99 46.16 -15.58
CA ALA A 58 1.66 46.03 -16.18
C ALA A 58 0.91 47.38 -16.29
N PRO A 59 0.07 47.58 -17.32
CA PRO A 59 -0.71 48.81 -17.48
C PRO A 59 -1.78 48.92 -16.39
N SER A 60 -2.14 50.15 -16.02
CA SER A 60 -3.26 50.44 -15.14
C SER A 60 -4.62 50.36 -15.85
N LEU A 61 -5.71 50.20 -15.09
CA LEU A 61 -7.09 50.24 -15.62
C LEU A 61 -7.36 51.52 -16.42
N LYS A 62 -6.81 52.66 -15.99
CA LYS A 62 -6.90 53.96 -16.69
C LYS A 62 -6.17 53.97 -18.03
N GLU A 63 -4.97 53.40 -18.09
CA GLU A 63 -4.17 53.30 -19.33
C GLU A 63 -4.84 52.36 -20.33
N MET A 64 -5.37 51.22 -19.86
CA MET A 64 -6.14 50.29 -20.68
C MET A 64 -7.44 50.92 -21.19
N LYS A 65 -8.19 51.63 -20.34
CA LYS A 65 -9.40 52.37 -20.74
C LYS A 65 -9.08 53.38 -21.85
N ARG A 66 -8.00 54.14 -21.70
CA ARG A 66 -7.57 55.14 -22.69
C ARG A 66 -7.17 54.50 -24.01
N HIS A 67 -6.41 53.40 -23.96
CA HIS A 67 -5.97 52.67 -25.16
C HIS A 67 -7.15 52.08 -25.93
N PHE A 68 -8.08 51.43 -25.24
CA PHE A 68 -9.24 50.78 -25.85
C PHE A 68 -10.44 51.71 -26.10
N ARG A 69 -10.32 53.00 -25.76
CA ARG A 69 -11.35 54.04 -25.87
C ARG A 69 -12.70 53.63 -25.27
N LEU A 70 -12.66 53.05 -24.07
CA LEU A 70 -13.86 52.57 -23.39
C LEU A 70 -14.48 53.64 -22.50
N SER A 71 -15.80 53.58 -22.34
CA SER A 71 -16.58 54.53 -21.54
C SER A 71 -16.31 54.41 -20.04
N SER A 72 -16.06 53.20 -19.53
CA SER A 72 -15.84 52.92 -18.10
C SER A 72 -14.58 52.08 -17.83
N GLU A 73 -13.99 52.24 -16.64
CA GLU A 73 -12.93 51.37 -16.12
C GLU A 73 -13.48 49.97 -15.78
N SER A 74 -14.78 49.85 -15.48
CA SER A 74 -15.45 48.59 -15.16
C SER A 74 -15.43 47.58 -16.31
N THR A 75 -15.56 48.04 -17.56
CA THR A 75 -15.54 47.15 -18.73
C THR A 75 -14.17 46.51 -18.98
N ILE A 76 -13.09 47.23 -18.65
CA ILE A 76 -11.74 46.64 -18.66
C ILE A 76 -11.58 45.65 -17.50
N HIS A 77 -12.10 46.02 -16.33
CA HIS A 77 -12.06 45.15 -15.16
C HIS A 77 -12.74 43.81 -15.44
N GLU A 78 -13.91 43.80 -16.06
CA GLU A 78 -14.62 42.57 -16.48
C GLU A 78 -13.78 41.69 -17.42
N HIS A 79 -13.11 42.27 -18.43
CA HIS A 79 -12.24 41.51 -19.32
C HIS A 79 -11.02 40.92 -18.60
N ILE A 80 -10.46 41.64 -17.63
CA ILE A 80 -9.32 41.18 -16.84
C ILE A 80 -9.73 40.04 -15.91
N GLU A 81 -10.84 40.16 -15.19
CA GLU A 81 -11.32 39.08 -14.32
C GLU A 81 -11.65 37.82 -15.12
N ALA A 82 -12.31 37.96 -16.28
CA ALA A 82 -12.58 36.83 -17.16
C ALA A 82 -11.29 36.18 -17.71
N LEU A 83 -10.23 36.95 -17.95
CA LEU A 83 -8.92 36.42 -18.35
C LEU A 83 -8.19 35.75 -17.18
N LYS A 84 -8.37 36.22 -15.94
CA LYS A 84 -7.83 35.57 -14.73
C LYS A 84 -8.53 34.25 -14.44
N GLU A 85 -9.86 34.21 -14.49
CA GLU A 85 -10.65 32.98 -14.32
C GLU A 85 -10.27 31.91 -15.35
N LYS A 86 -9.98 32.34 -16.59
CA LYS A 86 -9.49 31.47 -17.67
C LYS A 86 -7.99 31.13 -17.58
N GLY A 87 -7.29 31.59 -16.54
CA GLY A 87 -5.88 31.26 -16.29
C GLY A 87 -4.84 32.00 -17.14
N TYR A 88 -5.24 33.04 -17.88
CA TYR A 88 -4.32 33.82 -18.74
C TYR A 88 -3.59 34.95 -17.99
N LEU A 89 -4.10 35.39 -16.84
CA LEU A 89 -3.55 36.49 -16.04
C LEU A 89 -3.50 36.12 -14.55
N GLN A 90 -2.44 36.52 -13.83
CA GLN A 90 -2.38 36.36 -12.36
C GLN A 90 -1.88 37.64 -11.66
N LYS A 91 -2.35 37.86 -10.41
CA LYS A 91 -1.96 39.02 -9.59
C LYS A 91 -0.74 38.68 -8.73
N HIS A 92 0.38 39.37 -8.95
CA HIS A 92 1.54 39.26 -8.05
C HIS A 92 1.25 39.94 -6.70
N LYS A 93 1.45 39.22 -5.59
CA LYS A 93 1.42 39.81 -4.23
C LYS A 93 2.64 40.74 -4.09
N ASN A 94 2.42 41.97 -3.64
CA ASN A 94 3.40 43.08 -3.41
C ASN A 94 3.72 44.08 -4.53
N GLN A 95 2.85 44.28 -5.53
CA GLN A 95 2.89 45.53 -6.33
C GLN A 95 1.49 46.10 -6.57
N PRO A 96 1.29 47.44 -6.51
CA PRO A 96 0.01 48.07 -6.83
C PRO A 96 -0.44 47.84 -8.28
N ARG A 97 0.47 47.36 -9.15
CA ARG A 97 0.29 47.15 -10.61
C ARG A 97 0.69 45.74 -11.07
N GLY A 98 0.30 44.70 -10.34
CA GLY A 98 0.63 43.31 -10.69
C GLY A 98 -0.48 42.60 -11.48
N ILE A 99 -0.47 42.69 -12.81
CA ILE A 99 -1.16 41.73 -13.68
C ILE A 99 -0.10 41.22 -14.65
N GLY A 100 0.44 40.04 -14.37
CA GLY A 100 1.43 39.37 -15.24
C GLY A 100 0.76 38.28 -16.06
N ILE A 101 1.24 38.04 -17.28
CA ILE A 101 0.76 37.00 -18.19
C ILE A 101 1.40 35.66 -17.84
N LEU A 102 0.59 34.62 -17.68
CA LEU A 102 1.06 33.23 -17.68
C LEU A 102 1.41 32.85 -19.12
N GLN A 103 2.71 32.86 -19.46
CA GLN A 103 3.18 32.24 -20.70
C GLN A 103 2.96 30.72 -20.59
N LEU A 104 1.96 30.18 -21.31
CA LEU A 104 1.71 28.74 -21.43
C LEU A 104 2.94 27.95 -21.93
N ASP A 105 3.92 28.62 -22.53
CA ASP A 105 5.18 28.03 -23.02
C ASP A 105 6.15 27.63 -21.90
N GLU A 106 5.84 27.94 -20.64
CA GLU A 106 6.65 27.55 -19.48
C GLU A 106 6.15 26.31 -18.74
N LEU A 107 5.09 25.62 -19.17
CA LEU A 107 4.59 24.42 -18.49
C LEU A 107 5.10 23.14 -19.15
N ILE A 108 5.75 22.26 -18.36
CA ILE A 108 6.21 20.94 -18.80
C ILE A 108 5.27 19.87 -18.23
N ARG A 109 4.85 18.93 -19.09
CA ARG A 109 4.11 17.73 -18.70
C ARG A 109 5.09 16.59 -18.44
N ILE A 110 5.05 16.05 -17.23
CA ILE A 110 5.88 14.92 -16.83
C ILE A 110 5.00 13.69 -16.66
N PRO A 111 5.34 12.56 -17.30
CA PRO A 111 4.57 11.34 -17.18
C PRO A 111 4.67 10.75 -15.76
N LEU A 112 3.54 10.41 -15.15
CA LEU A 112 3.50 9.64 -13.91
C LEU A 112 3.52 8.14 -14.27
N LEU A 113 4.67 7.50 -14.08
CA LEU A 113 4.93 6.14 -14.57
C LEU A 113 4.51 5.02 -13.59
N GLY A 114 4.02 5.37 -12.41
CA GLY A 114 3.51 4.39 -11.45
C GLY A 114 3.85 4.72 -10.01
N ARG A 115 3.97 3.67 -9.19
CA ARG A 115 4.30 3.75 -7.76
C ARG A 115 5.69 3.18 -7.51
N ILE A 116 6.37 3.66 -6.48
CA ILE A 116 7.69 3.17 -6.06
C ILE A 116 7.64 2.71 -4.59
N ALA A 117 8.25 1.56 -4.31
CA ALA A 117 8.26 0.75 -3.06
C ALA A 117 7.34 -0.50 -3.01
N ALA A 118 7.15 -1.20 -4.13
CA ALA A 118 6.56 -2.54 -4.16
C ALA A 118 7.06 -3.32 -5.39
N GLY A 119 7.40 -4.60 -5.24
CA GLY A 119 7.95 -5.53 -6.26
C GLY A 119 7.14 -5.73 -7.55
N TYR A 120 6.96 -4.67 -8.33
CA TYR A 120 6.58 -4.73 -9.75
C TYR A 120 7.76 -4.28 -10.62
N PRO A 121 8.03 -4.97 -11.74
CA PRO A 121 8.99 -4.51 -12.74
C PRO A 121 8.65 -3.10 -13.24
N ILE A 122 9.66 -2.24 -13.45
CA ILE A 122 9.49 -0.95 -14.17
C ILE A 122 9.12 -1.14 -15.66
N GLU A 123 9.03 -2.37 -16.15
CA GLU A 123 8.88 -2.64 -17.58
C GLU A 123 7.50 -2.24 -18.15
N THR A 124 7.56 -1.13 -18.90
CA THR A 124 6.94 -0.93 -20.22
C THR A 124 5.42 -0.72 -20.23
N ILE A 125 4.99 0.45 -19.76
CA ILE A 125 3.76 1.07 -20.28
C ILE A 125 4.21 2.24 -21.15
N GLU A 126 4.26 2.02 -22.47
CA GLU A 126 4.67 3.04 -23.47
C GLU A 126 3.71 4.25 -23.55
N ILE A 127 2.59 4.24 -22.80
CA ILE A 127 1.64 5.36 -22.76
C ILE A 127 1.22 5.65 -21.30
N PRO A 128 1.71 6.74 -20.69
CA PRO A 128 1.28 7.17 -19.36
C PRO A 128 -0.21 7.57 -19.39
N ASN A 129 -1.00 7.05 -18.44
CA ASN A 129 -2.40 7.44 -18.26
C ASN A 129 -2.57 8.76 -17.49
N GLU A 130 -1.51 9.26 -16.84
CA GLU A 130 -1.54 10.43 -15.96
C GLU A 130 -0.25 11.25 -16.12
N TYR A 131 -0.38 12.58 -16.08
CA TYR A 131 0.72 13.52 -16.20
C TYR A 131 0.64 14.55 -15.07
N ILE A 132 1.79 14.92 -14.52
CA ILE A 132 1.92 16.09 -13.65
C ILE A 132 2.34 17.29 -14.51
N THR A 133 1.79 18.47 -14.23
CA THR A 133 2.16 19.71 -14.93
C THR A 133 2.95 20.57 -13.97
N LEU A 134 4.17 20.97 -14.36
CA LEU A 134 5.07 21.79 -13.56
C LEU A 134 5.60 22.97 -14.37
N PRO A 135 5.81 24.15 -13.75
CA PRO A 135 6.57 25.22 -14.37
C PRO A 135 8.01 24.79 -14.66
N LYS A 136 8.51 25.14 -15.86
CA LYS A 136 9.83 24.76 -16.38
C LYS A 136 10.97 25.25 -15.51
N HIS A 137 10.83 26.40 -14.87
CA HIS A 137 11.84 26.94 -13.95
C HIS A 137 11.97 26.13 -12.65
N GLU A 138 10.97 25.33 -12.29
CA GLU A 138 11.01 24.48 -11.10
C GLU A 138 11.78 23.16 -11.30
N ILE A 139 12.21 22.88 -12.54
CA ILE A 139 12.94 21.68 -12.91
C ILE A 139 14.28 22.12 -13.47
N ALA A 140 15.32 21.99 -12.67
CA ALA A 140 16.67 22.27 -13.11
C ALA A 140 17.07 21.26 -14.21
N ASN A 141 17.26 21.77 -15.43
CA ASN A 141 17.85 21.12 -16.62
C ASN A 141 16.89 20.58 -17.68
N SER A 142 17.29 20.78 -18.93
CA SER A 142 16.81 20.02 -20.09
C SER A 142 17.14 18.53 -19.89
N GLY A 143 16.11 17.69 -19.75
CA GLY A 143 16.27 16.25 -19.59
C GLY A 143 14.92 15.54 -19.58
N ASN A 144 14.93 14.24 -19.88
CA ASN A 144 13.73 13.41 -19.80
C ASN A 144 13.43 13.12 -18.32
N HIS A 145 12.32 13.67 -17.84
CA HIS A 145 11.84 13.47 -16.47
C HIS A 145 10.65 12.53 -16.46
N TYR A 146 10.46 11.82 -15.36
CA TYR A 146 9.26 11.07 -15.05
C TYR A 146 8.94 11.18 -13.57
N ALA A 147 7.70 10.92 -13.20
CA ALA A 147 7.26 10.96 -11.82
C ALA A 147 6.88 9.57 -11.33
N LEU A 148 7.06 9.32 -10.03
CA LEU A 148 6.59 8.13 -9.34
C LEU A 148 5.91 8.53 -8.03
N LYS A 149 4.83 7.84 -7.67
CA LYS A 149 4.16 8.00 -6.38
C LYS A 149 4.83 7.12 -5.33
N VAL A 150 5.26 7.72 -4.23
CA VAL A 150 5.95 7.04 -3.13
C VAL A 150 4.97 6.22 -2.30
N PHE A 151 5.40 5.02 -1.94
CA PHE A 151 4.75 4.19 -0.94
C PHE A 151 5.76 3.82 0.16
N GLY A 152 5.32 3.74 1.42
CA GLY A 152 6.18 3.42 2.55
C GLY A 152 7.03 4.59 3.06
N ASP A 153 7.88 4.29 4.04
CA ASP A 153 8.56 5.28 4.91
C ASP A 153 10.09 5.21 4.79
N SER A 154 10.64 4.57 3.75
CA SER A 154 12.07 4.29 3.70
C SER A 154 12.99 5.51 3.53
N MET A 155 12.42 6.67 3.21
CA MET A 155 13.15 7.90 2.89
C MET A 155 12.67 9.13 3.69
N ILE A 156 12.05 8.90 4.87
CA ILE A 156 11.47 9.96 5.71
C ILE A 156 12.46 11.04 6.14
N ASP A 157 13.73 10.69 6.38
CA ASP A 157 14.77 11.65 6.79
C ASP A 157 15.22 12.54 5.62
N GLU A 158 14.92 12.16 4.37
CA GLU A 158 15.04 13.03 3.19
C GLU A 158 13.75 13.85 2.94
N GLY A 159 12.79 13.80 3.86
CA GLY A 159 11.52 14.51 3.75
C GLY A 159 10.59 13.96 2.66
N ILE A 160 10.81 12.69 2.26
CA ILE A 160 9.99 11.92 1.32
C ILE A 160 9.08 10.98 2.11
N TYR A 161 7.77 11.24 2.09
CA TYR A 161 6.77 10.51 2.87
C TYR A 161 5.87 9.63 2.00
N ASP A 162 5.19 8.67 2.64
CA ASP A 162 4.16 7.85 1.99
C ASP A 162 3.10 8.75 1.33
N GLY A 163 2.83 8.50 0.04
CA GLY A 163 1.87 9.27 -0.74
C GLY A 163 2.42 10.47 -1.51
N ASP A 164 3.66 10.90 -1.25
CA ASP A 164 4.32 11.96 -2.01
C ASP A 164 4.52 11.57 -3.48
N THR A 165 4.65 12.56 -4.37
CA THR A 165 5.10 12.33 -5.74
C THR A 165 6.53 12.81 -5.90
N VAL A 166 7.43 11.91 -6.29
CA VAL A 166 8.81 12.28 -6.61
C VAL A 166 8.97 12.45 -8.10
N VAL A 167 9.70 13.49 -8.51
CA VAL A 167 10.12 13.75 -9.88
C VAL A 167 11.55 13.27 -10.03
N ILE A 168 11.78 12.45 -11.05
CA ILE A 168 13.04 11.78 -11.31
C ILE A 168 13.58 12.24 -12.65
N LYS A 169 14.85 12.64 -12.68
CA LYS A 169 15.61 12.84 -13.92
C LYS A 169 16.13 11.49 -14.37
N ARG A 170 15.77 11.05 -15.59
CA ARG A 170 16.24 9.78 -16.15
C ARG A 170 17.72 9.86 -16.46
N GLN A 171 18.50 8.96 -15.85
CA GLN A 171 19.94 8.83 -16.04
C GLN A 171 20.43 7.48 -15.48
N GLU A 172 21.52 6.96 -16.04
CA GLU A 172 22.11 5.65 -15.69
C GLU A 172 23.22 5.75 -14.63
N TYR A 173 23.62 6.97 -14.27
CA TYR A 173 24.67 7.25 -13.31
C TYR A 173 24.17 8.20 -12.23
N ALA A 174 24.67 8.05 -11.01
CA ALA A 174 24.38 8.93 -9.88
C ALA A 174 25.61 9.06 -8.98
N ASP A 175 25.75 10.19 -8.29
CA ASP A 175 26.82 10.42 -7.31
C ASP A 175 26.45 9.82 -5.96
N ASP A 176 27.46 9.51 -5.16
CA ASP A 176 27.27 9.00 -3.81
C ASP A 176 26.53 10.04 -2.94
N GLY A 177 25.58 9.56 -2.14
CA GLY A 177 24.66 10.38 -1.34
C GLY A 177 23.40 10.82 -2.07
N GLN A 178 23.29 10.67 -3.40
CA GLN A 178 22.05 11.02 -4.12
C GLN A 178 20.94 10.00 -3.86
N THR A 179 19.69 10.47 -3.82
CA THR A 179 18.50 9.61 -3.81
C THR A 179 18.20 9.13 -5.23
N VAL A 180 18.26 7.83 -5.43
CA VAL A 180 18.16 7.18 -6.75
C VAL A 180 16.97 6.24 -6.84
N VAL A 181 16.44 6.09 -8.06
CA VAL A 181 15.64 4.92 -8.42
C VAL A 181 16.61 3.84 -8.88
N ALA A 182 16.80 2.82 -8.05
CA ALA A 182 17.64 1.67 -8.34
C ALA A 182 16.78 0.44 -8.64
N ILE A 183 17.16 -0.33 -9.64
CA ILE A 183 16.63 -1.66 -9.90
C ILE A 183 17.50 -2.68 -9.19
N ILE A 184 16.87 -3.53 -8.38
CA ILE A 184 17.47 -4.64 -7.66
C ILE A 184 16.79 -5.96 -8.08
N ASP A 185 17.42 -7.09 -7.75
CA ASP A 185 17.00 -8.49 -8.00
C ASP A 185 15.62 -8.69 -8.66
N SER A 186 15.56 -9.36 -9.83
CA SER A 186 14.29 -9.64 -10.52
C SER A 186 13.51 -8.39 -11.00
N ASN A 187 14.22 -7.30 -11.31
CA ASN A 187 13.69 -6.07 -11.94
C ASN A 187 12.87 -5.16 -11.01
N GLU A 188 13.00 -5.29 -9.68
CA GLU A 188 12.26 -4.50 -8.69
C GLU A 188 12.87 -3.11 -8.49
N ALA A 189 12.06 -2.05 -8.51
CA ALA A 189 12.54 -0.68 -8.29
C ALA A 189 12.39 -0.19 -6.85
N THR A 190 13.46 0.41 -6.33
CA THR A 190 13.52 0.99 -4.98
C THR A 190 14.06 2.41 -4.99
N LEU A 191 13.64 3.20 -4.01
CA LEU A 191 14.13 4.55 -3.74
C LEU A 191 15.08 4.52 -2.54
N LYS A 192 16.36 4.81 -2.73
CA LYS A 192 17.41 4.76 -1.69
C LYS A 192 18.51 5.79 -1.95
N LYS A 193 19.33 6.11 -0.94
CA LYS A 193 20.59 6.86 -1.15
C LYS A 193 21.67 5.91 -1.65
N LEU A 194 22.33 6.25 -2.74
CA LEU A 194 23.40 5.45 -3.33
C LEU A 194 24.73 5.71 -2.61
N TYR A 195 25.49 4.68 -2.27
CA TYR A 195 26.88 4.79 -1.84
C TYR A 195 27.70 3.65 -2.45
N ARG A 196 28.85 3.94 -3.02
CA ARG A 196 29.77 2.92 -3.54
C ARG A 196 30.83 2.61 -2.50
N GLU A 197 30.98 1.33 -2.19
CA GLU A 197 32.01 0.78 -1.32
C GLU A 197 33.00 -0.05 -2.15
N LYS A 198 34.14 -0.44 -1.57
CA LYS A 198 35.26 -1.05 -2.30
C LYS A 198 34.87 -2.24 -3.20
N ASP A 199 33.99 -3.10 -2.70
CA ASP A 199 33.60 -4.36 -3.36
C ASP A 199 32.08 -4.50 -3.57
N ARG A 200 31.31 -3.41 -3.36
CA ARG A 200 29.84 -3.45 -3.41
C ARG A 200 29.22 -2.05 -3.45
N VAL A 201 27.97 -1.99 -3.85
CA VAL A 201 27.08 -0.83 -3.72
C VAL A 201 26.19 -0.98 -2.47
N ARG A 202 26.10 0.07 -1.67
CA ARG A 202 25.16 0.23 -0.56
C ARG A 202 24.03 1.16 -0.96
N LEU A 203 22.81 0.63 -1.00
CA LEU A 203 21.57 1.39 -1.11
C LEU A 203 21.02 1.64 0.31
N GLN A 204 21.21 2.86 0.79
CA GLN A 204 20.91 3.26 2.15
C GLN A 204 19.49 3.86 2.25
N PRO A 205 18.59 3.31 3.10
CA PRO A 205 17.36 4.00 3.45
C PRO A 205 17.69 5.26 4.27
N ALA A 206 16.92 6.32 4.06
CA ALA A 206 16.89 7.48 4.93
C ALA A 206 15.74 7.31 5.96
N ASN A 207 15.84 6.21 6.69
CA ASN A 207 14.98 5.85 7.82
C ASN A 207 15.85 5.02 8.78
N PRO A 208 16.08 5.48 10.03
CA PRO A 208 16.98 4.80 10.97
C PRO A 208 16.49 3.41 11.39
N SER A 209 15.22 3.10 11.13
CA SER A 209 14.57 1.84 11.49
C SER A 209 14.60 0.80 10.37
N LEU A 210 15.39 1.03 9.30
CA LEU A 210 15.55 0.12 8.16
C LEU A 210 17.03 -0.15 7.88
N PHE A 211 17.35 -1.35 7.42
CA PHE A 211 18.73 -1.74 7.12
C PHE A 211 19.17 -1.33 5.70
N PRO A 212 20.47 -1.05 5.49
CA PRO A 212 21.01 -0.82 4.15
C PRO A 212 20.98 -2.10 3.30
N ILE A 213 20.71 -1.95 2.02
CA ILE A 213 20.75 -3.03 1.04
C ILE A 213 22.13 -3.02 0.37
N TYR A 214 22.81 -4.16 0.35
CA TYR A 214 24.12 -4.32 -0.28
C TYR A 214 24.04 -5.21 -1.51
N ARG A 215 24.60 -4.78 -2.63
CA ARG A 215 24.69 -5.56 -3.88
C ARG A 215 26.04 -5.34 -4.54
N GLU A 216 26.51 -6.30 -5.33
CA GLU A 216 27.74 -6.13 -6.11
C GLU A 216 27.54 -5.00 -7.14
N GLU A 217 26.41 -5.01 -7.86
CA GLU A 217 26.02 -4.00 -8.82
C GLU A 217 24.52 -3.68 -8.72
N VAL A 218 24.12 -2.50 -9.18
CA VAL A 218 22.72 -2.05 -9.25
C VAL A 218 22.52 -1.25 -10.55
N GLU A 219 21.35 -1.37 -11.17
CA GLU A 219 21.00 -0.52 -12.31
C GLU A 219 20.30 0.75 -11.82
N ILE A 220 20.79 1.92 -12.23
CA ILE A 220 20.17 3.21 -11.91
C ILE A 220 19.23 3.62 -13.05
N ARG A 221 17.98 3.97 -12.72
CA ARG A 221 16.99 4.47 -13.69
C ARG A 221 16.78 5.98 -13.62
N GLY A 222 17.26 6.61 -12.54
CA GLY A 222 17.31 8.06 -12.42
C GLY A 222 17.57 8.55 -11.01
N VAL A 223 17.68 9.87 -10.89
CA VAL A 223 17.93 10.60 -9.63
C VAL A 223 16.74 11.48 -9.29
N VAL A 224 16.33 11.49 -8.02
CA VAL A 224 15.26 12.37 -7.54
C VAL A 224 15.72 13.82 -7.59
N VAL A 225 14.95 14.66 -8.28
CA VAL A 225 15.23 16.10 -8.42
C VAL A 225 14.21 16.99 -7.73
N LYS A 226 13.00 16.48 -7.47
CA LYS A 226 11.95 17.24 -6.79
C LYS A 226 10.96 16.33 -6.07
N ILE A 227 10.43 16.83 -4.96
CA ILE A 227 9.33 16.22 -4.21
C ILE A 227 8.12 17.14 -4.33
N ILE A 228 6.97 16.57 -4.69
CA ILE A 228 5.68 17.25 -4.76
C ILE A 228 4.80 16.67 -3.67
N ARG A 229 4.43 17.53 -2.74
CA ARG A 229 3.48 17.20 -1.67
C ARG A 229 2.09 17.58 -2.13
N ASN A 230 1.12 16.68 -1.96
CA ASN A 230 -0.28 17.03 -2.11
C ASN A 230 -0.73 17.84 -0.89
N LEU A 231 -0.58 19.16 -0.97
CA LEU A 231 -1.21 20.11 -0.07
C LEU A 231 -2.57 20.49 -0.66
N GLU A 232 -3.59 19.62 -0.55
CA GLU A 232 -4.96 20.10 -0.70
C GLU A 232 -5.32 20.90 0.55
N THR A 233 -5.44 22.21 0.33
CA THR A 233 -5.85 23.24 1.27
C THR A 233 -7.37 23.12 1.50
N ASN A 234 -7.75 23.02 2.77
CA ASN A 234 -9.07 23.42 3.22
C ASN A 234 -9.18 24.95 3.06
N GLU A 235 -10.14 25.43 2.27
CA GLU A 235 -10.91 26.68 2.45
C GLU A 235 -11.86 26.89 1.24
N ASP A 236 -13.15 26.59 1.47
CA ASP A 236 -14.39 27.27 1.01
C ASP A 236 -14.69 27.49 -0.50
N ALA A 237 -15.92 27.42 -1.04
CA ALA A 237 -17.25 27.10 -0.55
C ALA A 237 -18.20 26.92 -1.77
N GLY A 238 -19.21 26.05 -1.60
CA GLY A 238 -20.50 26.16 -2.32
C GLY A 238 -20.64 25.37 -3.62
N LEU A 239 -21.08 24.11 -3.54
CA LEU A 239 -22.16 23.53 -4.38
C LEU A 239 -22.44 22.07 -3.98
N SER A 240 -23.69 21.83 -3.57
CA SER A 240 -24.46 20.58 -3.46
C SER A 240 -23.74 19.28 -3.05
N LEU A 241 -24.12 18.82 -1.86
CA LEU A 241 -23.95 17.47 -1.32
C LEU A 241 -24.52 16.40 -2.27
N GLU A 242 -23.65 15.76 -3.04
CA GLU A 242 -23.78 14.33 -3.34
C GLU A 242 -22.44 13.65 -3.11
N GLU A 243 -22.52 12.51 -2.44
CA GLU A 243 -21.48 11.88 -1.65
C GLU A 243 -20.25 11.46 -2.47
N ASN A 244 -19.11 12.09 -2.20
CA ASN A 244 -17.80 11.56 -2.58
C ASN A 244 -17.09 11.10 -1.29
N PRO A 245 -16.87 9.79 -1.07
CA PRO A 245 -16.37 9.26 0.20
C PRO A 245 -14.86 9.47 0.34
N ARG A 246 -14.44 10.73 0.54
CA ARG A 246 -13.09 11.04 1.00
C ARG A 246 -13.04 10.80 2.51
N ARG A 247 -12.28 9.76 2.89
CA ARG A 247 -12.11 9.20 4.24
C ARG A 247 -11.78 10.25 5.29
N THR A 248 -12.80 10.78 5.95
CA THR A 248 -12.70 11.16 7.36
C THR A 248 -12.45 9.89 8.17
N PHE A 249 -11.27 9.76 8.80
CA PHE A 249 -10.96 8.69 9.75
C PHE A 249 -11.81 8.84 11.02
N LEU A 250 -13.11 8.56 10.91
CA LEU A 250 -13.95 8.26 12.05
C LEU A 250 -13.55 6.87 12.53
N LYS A 251 -12.87 6.78 13.68
CA LYS A 251 -12.61 5.51 14.39
C LYS A 251 -13.91 4.71 14.42
N ARG A 252 -13.98 3.61 13.66
CA ARG A 252 -15.19 2.77 13.64
C ARG A 252 -15.38 2.16 15.02
N ASN A 253 -16.60 2.20 15.55
CA ASN A 253 -16.99 1.23 16.56
C ASN A 253 -16.97 -0.14 15.86
N LEU A 254 -16.05 -1.01 16.30
CA LEU A 254 -15.89 -2.33 15.70
C LEU A 254 -17.08 -3.21 16.06
N ASP A 255 -17.75 -3.74 15.04
CA ASP A 255 -18.78 -4.76 15.27
C ASP A 255 -18.10 -6.03 15.79
N LEU A 256 -18.40 -6.38 17.04
CA LEU A 256 -17.91 -7.62 17.63
C LEU A 256 -18.54 -8.83 16.93
N ASN A 257 -17.81 -9.95 16.91
CA ASN A 257 -18.24 -11.20 16.30
C ASN A 257 -18.47 -11.08 14.79
N ARG A 258 -17.58 -10.35 14.12
CA ARG A 258 -17.64 -10.10 12.68
C ARG A 258 -16.29 -10.32 12.02
N ILE A 259 -16.32 -10.73 10.75
CA ILE A 259 -15.13 -10.86 9.90
C ILE A 259 -15.30 -9.97 8.67
N TYR A 260 -14.18 -9.51 8.11
CA TYR A 260 -14.14 -8.54 7.03
C TYR A 260 -13.26 -9.04 5.87
N ASN A 261 -13.75 -8.87 4.62
CA ASN A 261 -12.98 -9.19 3.42
C ASN A 261 -12.22 -7.95 2.97
N VAL A 262 -11.02 -7.75 3.51
CA VAL A 262 -10.24 -6.52 3.37
C VAL A 262 -8.77 -6.81 3.70
N ASP A 263 -7.87 -5.96 3.22
CA ASP A 263 -6.48 -5.96 3.65
C ASP A 263 -6.35 -5.69 5.15
N CYS A 264 -5.45 -6.43 5.81
CA CYS A 264 -5.28 -6.35 7.26
C CYS A 264 -4.72 -4.99 7.71
N LEU A 265 -3.81 -4.38 6.96
CA LEU A 265 -3.20 -3.09 7.32
C LEU A 265 -4.23 -1.97 7.16
N GLU A 266 -5.01 -2.00 6.07
CA GLU A 266 -6.11 -1.06 5.88
C GLU A 266 -7.11 -1.13 7.03
N PHE A 267 -7.52 -2.34 7.42
CA PHE A 267 -8.48 -2.53 8.49
C PHE A 267 -7.94 -2.12 9.87
N MET A 268 -6.69 -2.48 10.18
CA MET A 268 -6.11 -2.20 11.50
C MET A 268 -5.99 -0.71 11.77
N ARG A 269 -5.73 0.13 10.76
CA ARG A 269 -5.67 1.60 10.89
C ARG A 269 -6.93 2.22 11.51
N ASP A 270 -8.08 1.59 11.28
CA ASP A 270 -9.38 2.05 11.79
C ASP A 270 -9.70 1.53 13.20
N ILE A 271 -8.92 0.58 13.73
CA ILE A 271 -9.09 0.00 15.07
C ILE A 271 -8.55 0.97 16.12
N LYS A 272 -9.30 1.16 17.21
CA LYS A 272 -8.88 1.99 18.35
C LYS A 272 -7.65 1.39 19.05
N ASP A 273 -6.71 2.24 19.45
CA ASP A 273 -5.57 1.85 20.28
C ASP A 273 -6.03 1.14 21.56
N ASN A 274 -5.25 0.17 22.03
CA ASN A 274 -5.51 -0.53 23.29
C ASN A 274 -6.94 -1.09 23.41
N SER A 275 -7.48 -1.68 22.33
CA SER A 275 -8.86 -2.18 22.30
C SER A 275 -8.96 -3.71 22.22
N ILE A 276 -7.89 -4.42 21.86
CA ILE A 276 -7.89 -5.88 21.65
C ILE A 276 -7.26 -6.62 22.84
N ASP A 277 -7.89 -7.70 23.30
CA ASP A 277 -7.39 -8.50 24.44
C ASP A 277 -6.38 -9.58 24.03
N LEU A 278 -6.59 -10.19 22.87
CA LEU A 278 -5.72 -11.23 22.33
C LEU A 278 -5.62 -11.04 20.81
N ILE A 279 -4.40 -11.01 20.28
CA ILE A 279 -4.15 -11.10 18.84
C ILE A 279 -3.50 -12.45 18.56
N PHE A 280 -4.05 -13.19 17.60
CA PHE A 280 -3.40 -14.36 17.02
C PHE A 280 -3.14 -14.10 15.55
N ALA A 281 -1.90 -14.22 15.11
CA ALA A 281 -1.52 -14.02 13.72
C ALA A 281 -0.87 -15.28 13.14
N ASP A 282 -1.38 -15.74 12.00
CA ASP A 282 -0.77 -16.77 11.16
C ASP A 282 -0.40 -16.16 9.79
N PRO A 283 0.63 -15.29 9.74
CA PRO A 283 0.96 -14.52 8.54
C PRO A 283 1.47 -15.42 7.40
N PRO A 284 1.56 -14.90 6.16
CA PRO A 284 2.31 -15.54 5.08
C PRO A 284 3.76 -15.86 5.50
N TYR A 285 4.32 -16.97 4.98
CA TYR A 285 5.65 -17.49 5.36
C TYR A 285 6.72 -17.24 4.29
N ASN A 286 6.34 -16.68 3.13
CA ASN A 286 7.19 -16.45 1.96
C ASN A 286 7.79 -17.74 1.35
N LEU A 287 7.01 -18.83 1.30
CA LEU A 287 7.48 -20.17 0.90
C LEU A 287 7.16 -20.54 -0.56
N SER A 288 6.33 -19.76 -1.24
CA SER A 288 5.78 -20.13 -2.56
C SER A 288 6.71 -19.84 -3.73
N LYS A 289 8.03 -19.86 -3.49
CA LYS A 289 9.09 -19.59 -4.47
C LYS A 289 9.43 -20.79 -5.38
N SER A 290 8.87 -21.97 -5.12
CA SER A 290 9.12 -23.17 -5.92
C SER A 290 7.82 -23.81 -6.43
N ASN A 291 7.86 -24.33 -7.66
CA ASN A 291 6.72 -25.00 -8.31
C ASN A 291 6.71 -26.53 -8.10
N PHE A 292 7.38 -27.02 -7.06
CA PHE A 292 7.50 -28.46 -6.82
C PHE A 292 6.15 -29.07 -6.42
N LYS A 293 5.67 -30.01 -7.24
CA LYS A 293 4.45 -30.81 -7.03
C LYS A 293 4.79 -32.28 -7.13
N MET A 294 4.36 -33.08 -6.16
CA MET A 294 4.48 -34.54 -6.20
C MET A 294 3.15 -35.18 -5.80
N LYS A 295 2.63 -36.03 -6.69
CA LYS A 295 1.39 -36.78 -6.48
C LYS A 295 1.69 -38.15 -5.90
N PHE A 296 0.99 -38.53 -4.83
CA PHE A 296 1.08 -39.90 -4.30
C PHE A 296 -0.10 -40.72 -4.80
N THR A 297 0.13 -41.59 -5.78
CA THR A 297 -0.94 -42.40 -6.40
C THR A 297 -1.16 -43.74 -5.72
N LYS A 298 -0.26 -44.20 -4.82
CA LYS A 298 -0.30 -45.55 -4.22
C LYS A 298 -0.09 -45.62 -2.70
N SER A 299 0.11 -44.50 -2.03
CA SER A 299 0.31 -44.42 -0.58
C SER A 299 -0.58 -43.32 -0.05
N GLY A 300 -1.38 -43.58 0.98
CA GLY A 300 -2.42 -42.70 1.52
C GLY A 300 -1.96 -41.35 2.11
N GLY A 301 -0.82 -40.82 1.67
CA GLY A 301 -0.34 -39.48 1.98
C GLY A 301 -1.00 -38.43 1.08
N SER A 302 -1.20 -37.21 1.61
CA SER A 302 -1.67 -36.07 0.82
C SER A 302 -0.59 -35.62 -0.17
N ASP A 303 -1.01 -35.26 -1.40
CA ASP A 303 -0.14 -34.64 -2.41
C ASP A 303 0.72 -33.51 -1.82
N LEU A 304 1.99 -33.48 -2.22
CA LEU A 304 2.93 -32.42 -1.80
C LEU A 304 2.88 -31.28 -2.82
N ASN A 305 2.48 -30.09 -2.35
CA ASN A 305 2.58 -28.85 -3.09
C ASN A 305 3.29 -27.79 -2.24
N THR A 306 4.40 -27.28 -2.75
CA THR A 306 5.23 -26.23 -2.13
C THR A 306 4.72 -24.82 -2.43
N ASN A 307 3.95 -24.65 -3.51
CA ASN A 307 3.28 -23.39 -3.83
C ASN A 307 1.94 -23.32 -3.07
N LYS A 308 1.87 -22.41 -2.09
CA LYS A 308 0.70 -22.18 -1.21
C LYS A 308 -0.24 -21.10 -1.75
N GLY A 309 0.26 -20.23 -2.62
CA GLY A 309 -0.50 -19.20 -3.35
C GLY A 309 0.38 -17.99 -3.71
N SER A 310 -0.13 -17.09 -4.56
CA SER A 310 0.56 -15.84 -4.91
C SER A 310 0.73 -14.89 -3.72
N TRP A 311 -0.12 -15.01 -2.69
CA TRP A 311 -0.06 -14.25 -1.43
C TRP A 311 1.14 -14.60 -0.53
N ASP A 312 1.93 -15.62 -0.88
CA ASP A 312 3.05 -16.15 -0.11
C ASP A 312 4.39 -16.02 -0.89
N SER A 313 4.49 -14.99 -1.73
CA SER A 313 5.65 -14.70 -2.57
C SER A 313 6.05 -13.23 -2.46
N PHE A 314 7.10 -12.96 -1.70
CA PHE A 314 7.67 -11.63 -1.47
C PHE A 314 9.18 -11.63 -1.76
N SER A 315 9.71 -10.48 -2.17
CA SER A 315 11.14 -10.20 -2.01
C SER A 315 11.50 -10.21 -0.51
N LYS A 316 12.79 -10.28 -0.16
CA LYS A 316 13.18 -10.31 1.27
C LYS A 316 12.81 -9.00 1.97
N ASP A 317 13.04 -7.88 1.30
CA ASP A 317 12.83 -6.54 1.87
C ASP A 317 11.33 -6.21 1.96
N ASP A 318 10.54 -6.58 0.94
CA ASP A 318 9.08 -6.40 0.97
C ASP A 318 8.44 -7.23 2.09
N PHE A 319 8.96 -8.43 2.36
CA PHE A 319 8.49 -9.27 3.46
C PHE A 319 8.79 -8.65 4.83
N GLU A 320 9.98 -8.08 5.01
CA GLU A 320 10.38 -7.40 6.24
C GLU A 320 9.51 -6.16 6.49
N ASP A 321 9.35 -5.30 5.49
CA ASP A 321 8.54 -4.08 5.59
C ASP A 321 7.07 -4.39 5.86
N PHE A 322 6.50 -5.35 5.13
CA PHE A 322 5.16 -5.85 5.40
C PHE A 322 5.05 -6.35 6.85
N THR A 323 6.01 -7.17 7.30
CA THR A 323 6.00 -7.75 8.64
C THR A 323 6.05 -6.68 9.73
N LYS A 324 6.93 -5.69 9.56
CA LYS A 324 7.07 -4.55 10.45
C LYS A 324 5.78 -3.72 10.54
N LYS A 325 5.13 -3.44 9.40
CA LYS A 325 3.90 -2.63 9.34
C LYS A 325 2.77 -3.29 10.13
N TRP A 326 2.50 -4.58 9.91
CA TRP A 326 1.37 -5.23 10.58
C TRP A 326 1.66 -5.49 12.06
N LEU A 327 2.91 -5.78 12.43
CA LEU A 327 3.33 -5.89 13.84
C LEU A 327 3.19 -4.56 14.59
N THR A 328 3.51 -3.43 13.95
CA THR A 328 3.39 -2.09 14.55
C THR A 328 1.93 -1.78 14.87
N GLU A 329 1.04 -2.04 13.92
CA GLU A 329 -0.40 -1.89 14.12
C GLU A 329 -0.94 -2.85 15.18
N ALA A 330 -0.49 -4.12 15.17
CA ALA A 330 -0.85 -5.08 16.21
C ALA A 330 -0.44 -4.60 17.61
N PHE A 331 0.76 -4.04 17.77
CA PHE A 331 1.23 -3.47 19.03
C PHE A 331 0.35 -2.29 19.48
N ARG A 332 0.00 -1.39 18.56
CA ARG A 332 -0.86 -0.22 18.84
C ARG A 332 -2.24 -0.63 19.36
N ILE A 333 -2.90 -1.58 18.70
CA ILE A 333 -4.29 -1.98 19.01
C ILE A 333 -4.39 -2.94 20.20
N LEU A 334 -3.32 -3.67 20.53
CA LEU A 334 -3.29 -4.57 21.68
C LEU A 334 -3.38 -3.77 22.99
N LYS A 335 -4.24 -4.20 23.91
CA LYS A 335 -4.32 -3.64 25.27
C LYS A 335 -3.00 -3.82 26.02
N GLU A 336 -2.76 -2.95 27.00
CA GLU A 336 -1.63 -3.08 27.93
C GLU A 336 -1.57 -4.46 28.62
N THR A 337 -2.72 -5.06 28.93
CA THR A 337 -2.81 -6.40 29.53
C THR A 337 -2.97 -7.54 28.50
N GLY A 338 -2.95 -7.19 27.21
CA GLY A 338 -3.24 -8.11 26.13
C GLY A 338 -2.09 -9.07 25.84
N SER A 339 -2.41 -10.18 25.18
CA SER A 339 -1.41 -11.14 24.70
C SER A 339 -1.36 -11.14 23.17
N PHE A 340 -0.15 -11.30 22.64
CA PHE A 340 0.09 -11.44 21.22
C PHE A 340 0.69 -12.81 20.94
N TRP A 341 0.13 -13.52 19.97
CA TRP A 341 0.65 -14.79 19.48
C TRP A 341 0.87 -14.70 17.98
N VAL A 342 2.04 -15.13 17.53
CA VAL A 342 2.32 -15.30 16.10
C VAL A 342 2.83 -16.72 15.81
N ALA A 343 2.26 -17.35 14.80
CA ALA A 343 2.71 -18.62 14.28
C ALA A 343 3.72 -18.44 13.15
N GLY A 344 4.65 -19.37 13.01
CA GLY A 344 5.60 -19.38 11.93
C GLY A 344 6.39 -20.68 11.84
N THR A 345 7.32 -20.69 10.90
CA THR A 345 8.34 -21.73 10.78
C THR A 345 9.71 -21.09 10.85
N TYR A 346 10.76 -21.89 10.84
CA TYR A 346 12.14 -21.40 10.77
C TYR A 346 12.43 -20.45 9.57
N HIS A 347 11.55 -20.38 8.56
CA HIS A 347 11.72 -19.49 7.41
C HIS A 347 11.40 -18.02 7.71
N ASN A 348 10.46 -17.75 8.62
CA ASN A 348 9.99 -16.40 8.92
C ASN A 348 10.06 -16.03 10.41
N ILE A 349 9.95 -17.01 11.33
CA ILE A 349 9.74 -16.73 12.74
C ILE A 349 10.88 -15.94 13.39
N TYR A 350 12.12 -16.10 12.94
CA TYR A 350 13.27 -15.38 13.47
C TYR A 350 13.24 -13.88 13.14
N LEU A 351 12.90 -13.53 11.89
CA LEU A 351 12.72 -12.14 11.49
C LEU A 351 11.54 -11.52 12.23
N THR A 352 10.42 -12.24 12.32
CA THR A 352 9.24 -11.79 13.06
C THR A 352 9.57 -11.54 14.53
N GLY A 353 10.25 -12.46 15.21
CA GLY A 353 10.66 -12.31 16.61
C GLY A 353 11.60 -11.12 16.81
N TYR A 354 12.57 -10.93 15.92
CA TYR A 354 13.46 -9.77 15.92
C TYR A 354 12.67 -8.45 15.81
N LEU A 355 11.76 -8.34 14.83
CA LEU A 355 10.94 -7.14 14.63
C LEU A 355 10.00 -6.88 15.81
N MET A 356 9.45 -7.94 16.42
CA MET A 356 8.61 -7.82 17.61
C MET A 356 9.34 -7.12 18.76
N GLU A 357 10.57 -7.55 19.09
CA GLU A 357 11.37 -6.93 20.15
C GLU A 357 11.75 -5.49 19.79
N ARG A 358 12.06 -5.21 18.51
CA ARG A 358 12.36 -3.85 18.04
C ARG A 358 11.18 -2.88 18.14
N ILE A 359 9.96 -3.38 17.97
CA ILE A 359 8.72 -2.59 18.11
C ILE A 359 8.35 -2.37 19.58
N GLY A 360 8.76 -3.28 20.47
CA GLY A 360 8.58 -3.15 21.92
C GLY A 360 7.75 -4.28 22.56
N PHE A 361 7.44 -5.35 21.82
CA PHE A 361 6.91 -6.56 22.43
C PHE A 361 7.97 -7.22 23.34
N GLU A 362 7.55 -7.75 24.47
CA GLU A 362 8.36 -8.65 25.29
C GLU A 362 7.94 -10.10 25.04
N ILE A 363 8.83 -10.89 24.43
CA ILE A 363 8.57 -12.32 24.17
C ILE A 363 8.67 -13.09 25.51
N LEU A 364 7.60 -13.79 25.85
CA LEU A 364 7.49 -14.58 27.08
C LEU A 364 7.92 -16.03 26.87
N ASN A 365 7.43 -16.65 25.80
CA ASN A 365 7.77 -18.01 25.46
C ASN A 365 7.77 -18.22 23.95
N GLU A 366 8.70 -19.04 23.51
CA GLU A 366 8.53 -19.84 22.30
C GLU A 366 7.82 -21.14 22.67
N VAL A 367 6.76 -21.45 21.92
CA VAL A 367 6.00 -22.69 22.02
C VAL A 367 6.10 -23.45 20.71
N LEU A 368 6.42 -24.73 20.78
CA LEU A 368 6.55 -25.60 19.63
C LEU A 368 5.31 -26.48 19.50
N TRP A 369 4.58 -26.35 18.41
CA TRP A 369 3.63 -27.37 18.00
C TRP A 369 4.39 -28.51 17.33
N HIS A 370 4.57 -29.61 18.05
CA HIS A 370 5.16 -30.84 17.51
C HIS A 370 4.07 -31.70 16.84
N LYS A 371 4.17 -31.82 15.52
CA LYS A 371 3.25 -32.58 14.65
C LYS A 371 3.63 -34.06 14.71
N THR A 372 2.93 -34.82 15.55
CA THR A 372 3.15 -36.27 15.69
C THR A 372 2.82 -37.07 14.42
N ASP A 373 2.23 -36.43 13.40
CA ASP A 373 1.84 -36.96 12.10
C ASP A 373 2.54 -36.23 10.93
N ALA A 374 3.75 -35.70 11.16
CA ALA A 374 4.52 -35.01 10.13
C ALA A 374 4.83 -35.93 8.94
N THR A 375 4.75 -35.37 7.73
CA THR A 375 5.12 -36.10 6.51
C THR A 375 6.63 -36.31 6.49
N PRO A 376 7.13 -37.54 6.24
CA PRO A 376 8.57 -37.80 6.16
C PRO A 376 9.26 -36.94 5.10
N ASN A 377 10.54 -36.61 5.34
CA ASN A 377 11.37 -35.94 4.36
C ASN A 377 11.87 -36.98 3.33
N LEU A 378 11.28 -36.98 2.13
CA LEU A 378 11.63 -37.94 1.08
C LEU A 378 12.88 -37.55 0.28
N SER A 379 13.35 -36.30 0.40
CA SER A 379 14.59 -35.87 -0.23
C SER A 379 15.84 -36.35 0.51
N CYS A 380 15.71 -36.74 1.78
CA CYS A 380 16.81 -37.18 2.65
C CYS A 380 17.97 -36.16 2.78
N THR A 381 17.75 -34.89 2.44
CA THR A 381 18.78 -33.84 2.48
C THR A 381 18.81 -33.06 3.80
N ARG A 382 17.79 -33.24 4.64
CA ARG A 382 17.59 -32.50 5.90
C ARG A 382 16.62 -33.22 6.82
N PHE A 383 16.58 -32.81 8.09
CA PHE A 383 15.61 -33.32 9.07
C PHE A 383 14.16 -33.09 8.64
N VAL A 384 13.25 -33.88 9.23
CA VAL A 384 11.81 -33.74 9.00
C VAL A 384 11.33 -32.41 9.60
N ALA A 385 10.59 -31.63 8.82
CA ALA A 385 9.92 -30.42 9.32
C ALA A 385 8.66 -30.81 10.10
N ASP A 386 8.86 -31.24 11.34
CA ASP A 386 7.84 -31.81 12.21
C ASP A 386 7.23 -30.83 13.22
N HIS A 387 7.64 -29.56 13.19
CA HIS A 387 7.09 -28.56 14.09
C HIS A 387 6.77 -27.21 13.43
N GLU A 388 6.01 -26.40 14.14
CA GLU A 388 5.80 -24.97 13.90
C GLU A 388 6.02 -24.21 15.22
N ASN A 389 6.54 -22.99 15.09
CA ASN A 389 6.90 -22.12 16.21
C ASN A 389 5.76 -21.14 16.47
N PHE A 390 5.47 -20.91 17.74
CA PHE A 390 4.52 -19.92 18.21
C PHE A 390 5.23 -19.02 19.20
N LEU A 391 5.37 -17.73 18.86
CA LEU A 391 5.90 -16.75 19.80
C LEU A 391 4.73 -16.14 20.57
N TRP A 392 4.77 -16.25 21.89
CA TRP A 392 3.87 -15.54 22.80
C TRP A 392 4.58 -14.33 23.37
N ALA A 393 4.00 -13.16 23.20
CA ALA A 393 4.52 -11.91 23.70
C ALA A 393 3.47 -11.05 24.40
N ARG A 394 3.94 -10.08 25.17
CA ARG A 394 3.13 -9.06 25.85
C ARG A 394 3.56 -7.65 25.45
N LYS A 395 2.64 -6.70 25.57
CA LYS A 395 2.87 -5.27 25.34
C LYS A 395 3.49 -4.56 26.53
N SER A 396 3.06 -4.92 27.74
CA SER A 396 3.50 -4.30 28.99
C SER A 396 3.87 -5.36 30.02
N LYS A 397 4.32 -4.97 31.21
CA LYS A 397 4.65 -5.88 32.31
C LYS A 397 3.48 -6.75 32.80
N LYS A 398 2.24 -6.48 32.35
CA LYS A 398 1.04 -7.24 32.71
C LYS A 398 0.53 -8.05 31.52
N ASN A 399 0.13 -9.28 31.75
CA ASN A 399 -0.54 -10.12 30.76
C ASN A 399 -1.53 -11.07 31.45
N ILE A 400 -2.47 -11.62 30.68
CA ILE A 400 -3.35 -12.69 31.14
C ILE A 400 -2.66 -14.03 30.90
N PHE A 401 -2.59 -14.86 31.94
CA PHE A 401 -2.22 -16.26 31.81
C PHE A 401 -3.07 -17.12 32.75
N ASN A 402 -3.96 -17.92 32.17
CA ASN A 402 -4.87 -18.79 32.91
C ASN A 402 -4.15 -20.09 33.30
N TYR A 403 -3.21 -19.97 34.25
CA TYR A 403 -2.32 -21.05 34.68
C TYR A 403 -3.09 -22.30 35.14
N GLU A 404 -4.13 -22.13 35.96
CA GLU A 404 -4.91 -23.26 36.50
C GLU A 404 -5.68 -24.01 35.41
N ASP A 405 -6.21 -23.31 34.41
CA ASP A 405 -6.85 -23.95 33.25
C ASP A 405 -5.83 -24.77 32.46
N MET A 406 -4.63 -24.22 32.24
CA MET A 406 -3.56 -24.93 31.54
C MET A 406 -3.05 -26.14 32.31
N LYS A 407 -2.97 -26.04 33.65
CA LYS A 407 -2.61 -27.14 34.54
C LYS A 407 -3.66 -28.25 34.49
N LYS A 408 -4.95 -27.89 34.50
CA LYS A 408 -6.07 -28.84 34.37
C LYS A 408 -6.04 -29.57 33.03
N ILE A 409 -5.84 -28.85 31.93
CA ILE A 409 -5.73 -29.44 30.57
C ILE A 409 -4.55 -30.40 30.48
N ASN A 410 -3.47 -30.13 31.21
CA ASN A 410 -2.27 -30.96 31.23
C ASN A 410 -2.24 -31.96 32.41
N GLY A 411 -3.41 -32.48 32.81
CA GLY A 411 -3.51 -33.56 33.80
C GLY A 411 -3.03 -33.19 35.20
N GLY A 412 -3.25 -31.94 35.62
CA GLY A 412 -2.83 -31.43 36.92
C GLY A 412 -1.37 -30.98 37.00
N LYS A 413 -0.61 -31.08 35.90
CA LYS A 413 0.79 -30.64 35.81
C LYS A 413 0.91 -29.34 35.02
N GLN A 414 1.91 -28.52 35.33
CA GLN A 414 2.16 -27.29 34.58
C GLN A 414 2.35 -27.57 33.07
N MET A 415 1.66 -26.80 32.23
CA MET A 415 1.76 -26.89 30.77
C MET A 415 3.19 -26.56 30.31
N ARG A 416 3.71 -27.37 29.39
CA ARG A 416 5.06 -27.21 28.82
C ARG A 416 4.99 -26.40 27.52
N SER A 417 6.15 -25.93 27.04
CA SER A 417 6.28 -25.21 25.77
C SER A 417 6.27 -26.11 24.53
N ILE A 418 6.32 -27.44 24.68
CA ILE A 418 6.22 -28.37 23.55
C ILE A 418 4.85 -29.04 23.59
N TRP A 419 4.10 -28.90 22.50
CA TRP A 419 2.71 -29.34 22.38
C TRP A 419 2.59 -30.45 21.33
N PRO A 420 2.76 -31.73 21.73
CA PRO A 420 2.70 -32.86 20.82
C PRO A 420 1.24 -33.25 20.54
N LYS A 421 0.78 -33.02 19.30
CA LYS A 421 -0.49 -33.57 18.79
C LYS A 421 -0.56 -33.38 17.27
N GLY A 422 -1.12 -34.36 16.57
CA GLY A 422 -1.23 -34.33 15.12
C GLY A 422 -2.14 -33.23 14.58
N LYS A 423 -2.18 -33.13 13.26
CA LYS A 423 -3.11 -32.27 12.51
C LYS A 423 -4.55 -32.76 12.69
N THR A 424 -5.52 -32.00 12.20
CA THR A 424 -6.94 -32.38 12.24
C THR A 424 -7.15 -33.74 11.56
N THR A 425 -7.69 -34.72 12.30
CA THR A 425 -8.06 -36.05 11.79
C THR A 425 -9.48 -36.04 11.20
N GLY A 426 -9.68 -36.75 10.10
CA GLY A 426 -11.02 -37.14 9.61
C GLY A 426 -11.90 -36.06 8.94
N GLY A 427 -11.43 -34.82 8.77
CA GLY A 427 -12.17 -33.75 8.09
C GLY A 427 -11.56 -33.31 6.76
N LYS A 428 -12.39 -32.90 5.79
CA LYS A 428 -11.94 -32.26 4.54
C LYS A 428 -11.19 -30.97 4.91
N ARG A 429 -9.91 -30.85 4.53
CA ARG A 429 -9.17 -29.59 4.69
C ARG A 429 -9.81 -28.54 3.79
N PHE A 430 -10.10 -27.38 4.35
CA PHE A 430 -10.71 -26.28 3.61
C PHE A 430 -9.70 -25.22 3.17
N HIS A 431 -8.49 -25.24 3.75
CA HIS A 431 -7.37 -24.34 3.45
C HIS A 431 -6.04 -25.10 3.51
N PRO A 432 -5.04 -24.81 2.65
CA PRO A 432 -3.75 -25.51 2.62
C PRO A 432 -2.97 -25.44 3.94
N THR A 433 -3.12 -24.35 4.71
CA THR A 433 -2.43 -24.10 5.98
C THR A 433 -3.36 -24.05 7.20
N GLN A 434 -4.55 -24.65 7.12
CA GLN A 434 -5.52 -24.65 8.22
C GLN A 434 -4.93 -25.18 9.54
N LYS A 435 -4.85 -24.31 10.56
CA LYS A 435 -4.46 -24.71 11.93
C LYS A 435 -5.55 -25.56 12.59
N PRO A 436 -5.19 -26.57 13.41
CA PRO A 436 -6.17 -27.41 14.11
C PRO A 436 -6.83 -26.65 15.27
N GLU A 437 -8.12 -26.88 15.48
CA GLU A 437 -8.89 -26.13 16.49
C GLU A 437 -8.36 -26.32 17.92
N TRP A 438 -7.92 -27.53 18.29
CA TRP A 438 -7.36 -27.81 19.63
C TRP A 438 -6.16 -26.91 19.97
N LEU A 439 -5.39 -26.49 18.96
CA LEU A 439 -4.20 -25.67 19.12
C LEU A 439 -4.61 -24.24 19.46
N LEU A 440 -5.56 -23.70 18.70
CA LEU A 440 -6.13 -22.37 18.96
C LEU A 440 -6.95 -22.35 20.24
N GLU A 441 -7.59 -23.46 20.63
CA GLU A 441 -8.29 -23.58 21.91
C GLU A 441 -7.32 -23.35 23.06
N ARG A 442 -6.12 -23.95 22.99
CA ARG A 442 -5.07 -23.77 24.00
C ARG A 442 -4.53 -22.34 24.02
N VAL A 443 -4.27 -21.74 22.86
CA VAL A 443 -3.83 -20.33 22.75
C VAL A 443 -4.87 -19.39 23.37
N ILE A 444 -6.13 -19.49 22.96
CA ILE A 444 -7.20 -18.60 23.42
C ILE A 444 -7.52 -18.84 24.90
N LEU A 445 -7.60 -20.08 25.35
CA LEU A 445 -7.85 -20.39 26.77
C LEU A 445 -6.70 -19.94 27.67
N SER A 446 -5.45 -20.06 27.24
CA SER A 446 -4.31 -19.69 28.09
C SER A 446 -4.21 -18.19 28.31
N THR A 447 -4.61 -17.36 27.34
CA THR A 447 -4.23 -15.94 27.30
C THR A 447 -5.39 -14.96 27.09
N SER A 448 -6.63 -15.41 27.22
CA SER A 448 -7.82 -14.54 27.16
C SER A 448 -8.86 -14.89 28.23
N LYS A 449 -9.72 -13.92 28.55
CA LYS A 449 -10.90 -14.12 29.41
C LYS A 449 -12.16 -14.32 28.57
N LYS A 450 -13.16 -14.99 29.14
CA LYS A 450 -14.50 -15.06 28.55
C LYS A 450 -15.03 -13.64 28.28
N GLY A 451 -15.63 -13.43 27.11
CA GLY A 451 -16.06 -12.11 26.63
C GLY A 451 -14.94 -11.19 26.12
N GLY A 452 -13.66 -11.56 26.27
CA GLY A 452 -12.54 -10.82 25.68
C GLY A 452 -12.56 -10.86 24.16
N ILE A 453 -11.91 -9.87 23.53
CA ILE A 453 -11.86 -9.70 22.07
C ILE A 453 -10.60 -10.36 21.53
N VAL A 454 -10.79 -11.36 20.67
CA VAL A 454 -9.74 -12.04 19.91
C VAL A 454 -9.70 -11.49 18.49
N PHE A 455 -8.57 -10.96 18.06
CA PHE A 455 -8.37 -10.47 16.70
C PHE A 455 -7.42 -11.39 15.92
N ASP A 456 -7.76 -11.64 14.66
CA ASP A 456 -6.91 -12.36 13.71
C ASP A 456 -6.77 -11.58 12.39
N PRO A 457 -5.59 -10.99 12.11
CA PRO A 457 -5.37 -10.26 10.87
C PRO A 457 -5.24 -11.16 9.63
N PHE A 458 -5.03 -12.47 9.80
CA PHE A 458 -4.76 -13.45 8.74
C PHE A 458 -5.68 -14.66 8.90
N LEU A 459 -6.98 -14.40 8.89
CA LEU A 459 -8.00 -15.32 9.40
C LEU A 459 -8.06 -16.67 8.63
N GLY A 460 -7.73 -16.66 7.34
CA GLY A 460 -7.78 -17.83 6.46
C GLY A 460 -9.16 -18.48 6.49
N SER A 461 -9.18 -19.78 6.78
CA SER A 461 -10.43 -20.54 6.93
C SER A 461 -11.27 -20.22 8.17
N GLY A 462 -10.89 -19.26 9.02
CA GLY A 462 -11.69 -18.86 10.18
C GLY A 462 -11.48 -19.64 11.47
N THR A 463 -10.40 -20.41 11.62
CA THR A 463 -10.18 -21.25 12.81
C THR A 463 -10.18 -20.42 14.11
N THR A 464 -9.52 -19.27 14.13
CA THR A 464 -9.47 -18.40 15.32
C THR A 464 -10.86 -17.91 15.73
N ALA A 465 -11.66 -17.44 14.78
CA ALA A 465 -13.04 -16.99 15.04
C ALA A 465 -13.97 -18.14 15.48
N VAL A 466 -13.87 -19.31 14.83
CA VAL A 466 -14.62 -20.52 15.22
C VAL A 466 -14.33 -20.91 16.67
N VAL A 467 -13.06 -20.97 17.04
CA VAL A 467 -12.65 -21.35 18.40
C VAL A 467 -13.02 -20.25 19.41
N ALA A 468 -12.81 -18.98 19.09
CA ALA A 468 -13.23 -17.87 19.94
C ALA A 468 -14.73 -17.95 20.26
N LYS A 469 -15.57 -18.21 19.24
CA LYS A 469 -17.02 -18.41 19.40
C LYS A 469 -17.34 -19.57 20.35
N LYS A 470 -16.77 -20.77 20.14
CA LYS A 470 -16.95 -21.94 21.01
C LYS A 470 -16.54 -21.67 22.46
N LEU A 471 -15.48 -20.89 22.64
CA LEU A 471 -14.96 -20.53 23.95
C LEU A 471 -15.63 -19.27 24.53
N LYS A 472 -16.68 -18.74 23.91
CA LYS A 472 -17.44 -17.58 24.39
C LYS A 472 -16.55 -16.33 24.55
N ARG A 473 -15.65 -16.12 23.59
CA ARG A 473 -14.89 -14.88 23.36
C ARG A 473 -15.53 -14.15 22.18
N ASN A 474 -15.41 -12.83 22.19
CA ASN A 474 -15.71 -12.03 21.02
C ASN A 474 -14.59 -12.21 19.99
N TYR A 475 -14.90 -12.16 18.71
CA TYR A 475 -13.89 -12.23 17.66
C TYR A 475 -14.02 -11.11 16.62
N ILE A 476 -12.89 -10.72 16.06
CA ILE A 476 -12.78 -9.88 14.88
C ILE A 476 -11.73 -10.54 13.98
N GLY A 477 -11.91 -10.52 12.67
CA GLY A 477 -10.85 -11.00 11.77
C GLY A 477 -10.93 -10.45 10.37
N THR A 478 -9.79 -10.44 9.69
CA THR A 478 -9.68 -10.02 8.29
C THR A 478 -9.15 -11.16 7.43
N GLU A 479 -9.68 -11.27 6.22
CA GLU A 479 -9.20 -12.20 5.21
C GLU A 479 -9.24 -11.52 3.85
N LEU A 480 -8.13 -11.53 3.13
CA LEU A 480 -8.03 -10.86 1.83
C LEU A 480 -8.66 -11.68 0.71
N ASP A 481 -8.46 -13.01 0.72
CA ASP A 481 -9.02 -13.91 -0.29
C ASP A 481 -10.52 -14.12 -0.05
N LYS A 482 -11.32 -13.72 -1.04
CA LYS A 482 -12.78 -13.79 -0.95
C LYS A 482 -13.30 -15.22 -0.73
N ASN A 483 -12.66 -16.25 -1.30
CA ASN A 483 -13.13 -17.62 -1.14
C ASN A 483 -12.88 -18.12 0.29
N TYR A 484 -11.72 -17.81 0.86
CA TYR A 484 -11.41 -18.16 2.25
C TYR A 484 -12.28 -17.39 3.24
N PHE A 485 -12.56 -16.12 2.94
CA PHE A 485 -13.51 -15.32 3.69
C PHE A 485 -14.92 -15.95 3.71
N GLU A 486 -15.48 -16.30 2.55
CA GLU A 486 -16.82 -16.92 2.46
C GLU A 486 -16.87 -18.29 3.17
N LEU A 487 -15.80 -19.08 3.04
CA LEU A 487 -15.62 -20.32 3.79
C LEU A 487 -15.61 -20.08 5.30
N ALA A 488 -14.84 -19.09 5.78
CA ALA A 488 -14.77 -18.74 7.19
C ALA A 488 -16.14 -18.32 7.71
N GLN A 489 -16.89 -17.50 6.96
CA GLN A 489 -18.26 -17.11 7.31
C GLN A 489 -19.17 -18.33 7.50
N SER A 490 -19.13 -19.27 6.55
CA SER A 490 -19.93 -20.50 6.62
C SER A 490 -19.57 -21.34 7.85
N ARG A 491 -18.27 -21.55 8.13
CA ARG A 491 -17.81 -22.29 9.33
C ARG A 491 -18.26 -21.61 10.62
N ILE A 492 -18.10 -20.30 10.72
CA ILE A 492 -18.49 -19.51 11.90
C ILE A 492 -20.00 -19.59 12.13
N LYS A 493 -20.80 -19.48 11.06
CA LYS A 493 -22.27 -19.58 11.12
C LYS A 493 -22.72 -20.95 11.64
N ASN A 494 -22.11 -22.02 11.14
CA ASN A 494 -22.46 -23.41 11.50
C ASN A 494 -21.87 -23.88 12.84
N THR A 495 -21.04 -23.06 13.49
CA THR A 495 -20.45 -23.39 14.79
C THR A 495 -21.43 -23.08 15.93
N ALA A 496 -21.75 -24.09 16.75
CA ALA A 496 -22.53 -23.92 17.97
C ALA A 496 -21.72 -23.23 19.10
N VAL A 497 -22.42 -22.57 20.03
CA VAL A 497 -21.87 -21.82 21.18
C VAL A 497 -21.88 -22.63 22.46
#